data_AF-A0A1V9K974-F1
#
_entry.id   AF-A0A1V9K974-F1
#
_cell.length_a   1.000
_cell.length_b   1.000
_cell.length_c   1.000
_cell.angle_alpha   90.00
_cell.angle_beta   90.00
_cell.angle_gamma   90.00
#
_symmetry.space_group_name_H-M   'P 1'
#
loop_
_entity.id
_entity.type
_entity.pdbx_description
1 polymer ?
#
loop_
_entity_poly.entity_id
_entity_poly.type
_entity_poly.pdbx_seq_one_letter_code
_entity_poly.pdbx_strand_id
1 'polypeptide(L)'
;MTGLVHTLLLAALLAFLASRLGVWVRIRSWLRTRHTGAGASAAARARQLRTPAVRIAGLLNIPTQRGRQAQRWEAGAAGERRTAERLRTLEREGWTVLHDRALPRSRANLDHLVISPTGRVYLPDTKRYSSQWPLTVANGRLYHGDRDVTQRLDGLYYETRETASILGVPVMPLVVMDGPPMPENGLSLDGLRIIPAHRLREELRAVDRACSLPHRSPSALAHTARRELPAYTQGARR
;
A
#
# COMPACT_ATOMS: atom_id res chain seq x y z
N MET A 1 1.39 -51.12 40.66
CA MET A 1 0.95 -51.02 39.25
C MET A 1 0.08 -49.79 38.94
N THR A 2 -0.03 -48.80 39.84
CA THR A 2 -0.95 -47.64 39.70
C THR A 2 -0.30 -46.36 39.17
N GLY A 3 1.03 -46.19 39.33
CA GLY A 3 1.75 -44.99 38.87
C GLY A 3 1.92 -44.91 37.34
N LEU A 4 2.18 -46.05 36.69
CA LEU A 4 2.44 -46.12 35.25
C LEU A 4 1.19 -45.81 34.40
N VAL A 5 0.01 -46.17 34.91
CA VAL A 5 -1.27 -45.90 34.24
C VAL A 5 -1.64 -44.41 34.29
N HIS A 6 -1.32 -43.72 35.38
CA HIS A 6 -1.55 -42.26 35.50
C HIS A 6 -0.65 -41.45 34.56
N THR A 7 0.62 -41.84 34.39
CA THR A 7 1.55 -41.14 33.49
C THR A 7 1.14 -41.28 32.02
N LEU A 8 0.65 -42.46 31.63
CA LEU A 8 0.17 -42.71 30.26
C LEU A 8 -1.14 -41.94 29.97
N LEU A 9 -2.06 -41.84 30.92
CA LEU A 9 -3.28 -41.04 30.79
C LEU A 9 -2.98 -39.53 30.69
N LEU A 10 -2.02 -39.02 31.47
CA LEU A 10 -1.61 -37.61 31.41
C LEU A 10 -0.91 -37.28 30.08
N ALA A 11 -0.06 -38.19 29.58
CA ALA A 11 0.60 -38.05 28.29
C ALA A 11 -0.40 -38.08 27.12
N ALA A 12 -1.41 -38.96 27.17
CA ALA A 12 -2.48 -39.03 26.17
C ALA A 12 -3.36 -37.77 26.18
N LEU A 13 -3.68 -37.22 27.35
CA LEU A 13 -4.43 -35.96 27.49
C LEU A 13 -3.64 -34.76 26.94
N LEU A 14 -2.34 -34.68 27.23
CA LEU A 14 -1.45 -33.65 26.70
C LEU A 14 -1.28 -33.76 25.18
N ALA A 15 -1.16 -34.98 24.63
CA ALA A 15 -1.10 -35.22 23.20
C ALA A 15 -2.44 -34.88 22.51
N PHE A 16 -3.58 -35.13 23.17
CA PHE A 16 -4.91 -34.75 22.69
C PHE A 16 -5.14 -33.23 22.72
N LEU A 17 -4.70 -32.54 23.78
CA LEU A 17 -4.72 -31.07 23.85
C LEU A 17 -3.76 -30.43 22.84
N ALA A 18 -2.56 -31.00 22.66
CA ALA A 18 -1.57 -30.56 21.67
C ALA A 18 -2.03 -30.81 20.23
N SER A 19 -2.77 -31.90 19.96
CA SER A 19 -3.35 -32.16 18.65
C SER A 19 -4.51 -31.22 18.34
N ARG A 20 -5.32 -30.81 19.34
CA ARG A 20 -6.30 -29.72 19.17
C ARG A 20 -5.63 -28.35 18.98
N LEU A 21 -4.48 -28.09 19.61
CA LEU A 21 -3.67 -26.89 19.36
C LEU A 21 -3.02 -26.91 17.96
N GLY A 22 -2.50 -28.05 17.53
CA GLY A 22 -1.87 -28.26 16.22
C GLY A 22 -2.86 -28.20 15.06
N VAL A 23 -4.09 -28.70 15.27
CA VAL A 23 -5.21 -28.54 14.34
C VAL A 23 -5.68 -27.08 14.33
N TRP A 24 -5.70 -26.37 15.46
CA TRP A 24 -6.01 -24.93 15.49
C TRP A 24 -4.93 -24.06 14.82
N VAL A 25 -3.64 -24.40 14.98
CA VAL A 25 -2.51 -23.76 14.29
C VAL A 25 -2.53 -24.06 12.79
N ARG A 26 -2.89 -25.30 12.38
CA ARG A 26 -3.06 -25.67 10.96
C ARG A 26 -4.31 -25.03 10.33
N ILE A 27 -5.45 -24.96 11.01
CA ILE A 27 -6.67 -24.27 10.53
C ILE A 27 -6.44 -22.76 10.44
N ARG A 28 -5.70 -22.15 11.38
CA ARG A 28 -5.29 -20.75 11.32
C ARG A 28 -4.35 -20.43 10.16
N SER A 29 -3.56 -21.41 9.71
CA SER A 29 -2.74 -21.29 8.49
C SER A 29 -3.56 -21.40 7.20
N TRP A 30 -4.71 -22.08 7.25
CA TRP A 30 -5.59 -22.35 6.11
C TRP A 30 -6.50 -21.16 5.75
N LEU A 31 -6.74 -20.25 6.70
CA LEU A 31 -7.46 -18.98 6.48
C LEU A 31 -6.52 -17.76 6.47
N ARG A 32 -5.29 -17.88 5.91
CA ARG A 32 -4.58 -16.71 5.38
C ARG A 32 -5.22 -16.34 4.05
N THR A 33 -6.39 -15.70 4.10
CA THR A 33 -6.86 -14.89 2.97
C THR A 33 -5.72 -13.94 2.63
N ARG A 34 -5.09 -14.16 1.47
CA ARG A 34 -4.21 -13.15 0.89
C ARG A 34 -5.12 -12.02 0.47
N HIS A 35 -5.37 -11.09 1.38
CA HIS A 35 -6.00 -9.83 1.02
C HIS A 35 -5.12 -9.21 -0.06
N THR A 36 -5.69 -9.08 -1.25
CA THR A 36 -5.13 -8.30 -2.36
C THR A 36 -5.91 -6.99 -2.39
N GLY A 37 -5.27 -5.90 -2.79
CA GLY A 37 -5.89 -4.58 -2.82
C GLY A 37 -5.08 -3.54 -2.06
N ALA A 38 -5.58 -2.30 -2.07
CA ALA A 38 -4.91 -1.15 -1.49
C ALA A 38 -4.53 -1.36 -0.01
N GLY A 39 -3.30 -1.04 0.35
CA GLY A 39 -2.77 -1.19 1.70
C GLY A 39 -2.48 -2.63 2.12
N ALA A 40 -2.64 -3.63 1.24
CA ALA A 40 -2.49 -5.03 1.64
C ALA A 40 -1.05 -5.39 2.03
N SER A 41 -0.07 -4.96 1.24
CA SER A 41 1.37 -5.10 1.52
C SER A 41 1.78 -4.39 2.81
N ALA A 42 1.37 -3.13 2.98
CA ALA A 42 1.62 -2.33 4.20
C ALA A 42 0.97 -2.99 5.44
N ALA A 43 -0.29 -3.43 5.36
CA ALA A 43 -0.96 -4.14 6.44
C ALA A 43 -0.28 -5.48 6.76
N ALA A 44 0.23 -6.19 5.76
CA ALA A 44 1.01 -7.41 5.98
C ALA A 44 2.32 -7.12 6.73
N ARG A 45 3.00 -6.02 6.39
CA ARG A 45 4.22 -5.58 7.06
C ARG A 45 3.96 -5.20 8.52
N ALA A 46 2.88 -4.48 8.80
CA ALA A 46 2.47 -4.19 10.17
C ALA A 46 2.23 -5.46 11.01
N ARG A 47 1.53 -6.46 10.44
CA ARG A 47 1.28 -7.74 11.11
C ARG A 47 2.56 -8.50 11.45
N GLN A 48 3.58 -8.45 10.58
CA GLN A 48 4.88 -9.06 10.84
C GLN A 48 5.61 -8.41 12.02
N LEU A 49 5.48 -7.10 12.19
CA LEU A 49 6.12 -6.34 13.27
C LEU A 49 5.42 -6.51 14.62
N ARG A 50 4.11 -6.78 14.62
CA ARG A 50 3.28 -7.04 15.81
C ARG A 50 3.46 -8.47 16.34
N THR A 51 4.66 -8.81 16.79
CA THR A 51 4.95 -10.09 17.49
C THR A 51 4.16 -10.19 18.81
N PRO A 52 4.01 -11.39 19.42
CA PRO A 52 3.33 -11.53 20.71
C PRO A 52 3.87 -10.58 21.79
N ALA A 53 5.21 -10.47 21.92
CA ALA A 53 5.85 -9.55 22.85
C ALA A 53 5.49 -8.08 22.58
N VAL A 54 5.49 -7.66 21.31
CA VAL A 54 5.10 -6.28 20.92
C VAL A 54 3.63 -6.02 21.21
N ARG A 55 2.75 -7.03 21.08
CA ARG A 55 1.32 -6.91 21.42
C ARG A 55 1.11 -6.76 22.92
N ILE A 56 1.77 -7.59 23.73
CA ILE A 56 1.73 -7.51 25.20
C ILE A 56 2.26 -6.14 25.66
N ALA A 57 3.41 -5.70 25.13
CA ALA A 57 3.95 -4.37 25.42
C ALA A 57 2.93 -3.26 25.10
N GLY A 58 2.23 -3.36 23.96
CA GLY A 58 1.17 -2.42 23.59
C GLY A 58 -0.02 -2.40 24.55
N LEU A 59 -0.46 -3.57 25.05
CA LEU A 59 -1.54 -3.65 26.06
C LEU A 59 -1.14 -2.99 27.38
N LEU A 60 0.14 -3.02 27.72
CA LEU A 60 0.71 -2.38 28.90
C LEU A 60 1.16 -0.93 28.65
N ASN A 61 0.84 -0.34 27.49
CA ASN A 61 1.29 0.99 27.08
C ASN A 61 2.82 1.19 27.07
N ILE A 62 3.59 0.11 26.93
CA ILE A 62 5.06 0.15 26.85
C ILE A 62 5.46 0.42 25.39
N PRO A 63 6.06 1.58 25.08
CA PRO A 63 6.40 1.95 23.72
C PRO A 63 7.59 1.13 23.19
N THR A 64 7.42 0.45 22.07
CA THR A 64 8.51 -0.28 21.39
C THR A 64 8.77 0.30 20.01
N GLN A 65 10.02 0.21 19.54
CA GLN A 65 10.38 0.64 18.17
C GLN A 65 9.56 -0.13 17.12
N ARG A 66 9.44 -1.45 17.27
CA ARG A 66 8.64 -2.31 16.36
C ARG A 66 7.15 -1.94 16.40
N GLY A 67 6.60 -1.61 17.57
CA GLY A 67 5.23 -1.13 17.71
C GLY A 67 5.00 0.19 16.97
N ARG A 68 5.88 1.17 17.14
CA ARG A 68 5.82 2.45 16.39
C ARG A 68 5.94 2.24 14.88
N GLN A 69 6.81 1.33 14.45
CA GLN A 69 6.95 0.99 13.03
C GLN A 69 5.68 0.31 12.49
N ALA A 70 5.08 -0.62 13.23
CA ALA A 70 3.82 -1.26 12.85
C ALA A 70 2.67 -0.24 12.71
N GLN A 71 2.56 0.70 13.64
CA GLN A 71 1.56 1.78 13.58
C GLN A 71 1.74 2.66 12.33
N ARG A 72 2.98 2.96 11.93
CA ARG A 72 3.25 3.71 10.69
C ARG A 72 2.77 2.94 9.45
N TRP A 73 3.04 1.63 9.39
CA TRP A 73 2.54 0.78 8.31
C TRP A 73 1.01 0.65 8.30
N GLU A 74 0.37 0.55 9.47
CA GLU A 74 -1.09 0.55 9.60
C GLU A 74 -1.71 1.87 9.12
N ALA A 75 -1.08 3.00 9.48
CA ALA A 75 -1.50 4.32 9.03
C ALA A 75 -1.39 4.46 7.51
N GLY A 76 -0.27 4.04 6.91
CA GLY A 76 -0.06 4.01 5.46
C GLY A 76 -1.12 3.17 4.75
N ALA A 77 -1.32 1.92 5.19
CA ALA A 77 -2.35 1.03 4.65
C ALA A 77 -3.78 1.61 4.74
N ALA A 78 -4.07 2.39 5.79
CA ALA A 78 -5.34 3.07 5.92
C ALA A 78 -5.48 4.29 5.00
N GLY A 79 -4.37 4.97 4.68
CA GLY A 79 -4.34 6.01 3.66
C GLY A 79 -4.61 5.44 2.27
N GLU A 80 -3.86 4.40 1.87
CA GLU A 80 -4.05 3.72 0.58
C GLU A 80 -5.48 3.22 0.39
N ARG A 81 -6.12 2.66 1.43
CA ARG A 81 -7.53 2.25 1.36
C ARG A 81 -8.49 3.42 1.13
N ARG A 82 -8.28 4.57 1.79
CA ARG A 82 -9.09 5.77 1.53
C ARG A 82 -8.88 6.31 0.13
N THR A 83 -7.65 6.28 -0.38
CA THR A 83 -7.36 6.64 -1.77
C THR A 83 -8.09 5.72 -2.74
N ALA A 84 -8.05 4.41 -2.50
CA ALA A 84 -8.79 3.43 -3.31
C ALA A 84 -10.31 3.65 -3.30
N GLU A 85 -10.89 3.97 -2.14
CA GLU A 85 -12.32 4.32 -2.03
C GLU A 85 -12.70 5.52 -2.91
N ARG A 86 -11.81 6.51 -3.02
CA ARG A 86 -11.98 7.66 -3.93
C ARG A 86 -11.86 7.22 -5.38
N LEU A 87 -10.87 6.40 -5.71
CA LEU A 87 -10.67 5.90 -7.08
C LEU A 87 -11.81 5.01 -7.58
N ARG A 88 -12.54 4.32 -6.68
CA ARG A 88 -13.71 3.49 -7.03
C ARG A 88 -14.78 4.22 -7.82
N THR A 89 -14.92 5.54 -7.66
CA THR A 89 -15.84 6.33 -8.50
C THR A 89 -15.42 6.31 -9.96
N LEU A 90 -14.12 6.44 -10.24
CA LEU A 90 -13.57 6.47 -11.59
C LEU A 90 -13.71 5.12 -12.31
N GLU A 91 -13.68 4.00 -11.57
CA GLU A 91 -13.90 2.67 -12.16
C GLU A 91 -15.26 2.58 -12.88
N ARG A 92 -16.29 3.24 -12.35
CA ARG A 92 -17.62 3.31 -13.00
C ARG A 92 -17.63 4.19 -14.25
N GLU A 93 -16.63 5.05 -14.41
CA GLU A 93 -16.43 5.93 -15.55
C GLU A 93 -15.50 5.30 -16.61
N GLY A 94 -15.25 3.99 -16.52
CA GLY A 94 -14.42 3.25 -17.47
C GLY A 94 -12.92 3.30 -17.20
N TRP A 95 -12.50 3.88 -16.08
CA TRP A 95 -11.10 3.83 -15.67
C TRP A 95 -10.76 2.43 -15.15
N THR A 96 -9.56 1.95 -15.43
CA THR A 96 -9.03 0.74 -14.78
C THR A 96 -8.13 1.14 -13.63
N VAL A 97 -8.38 0.61 -12.43
CA VAL A 97 -7.56 0.83 -11.25
C VAL A 97 -6.97 -0.50 -10.77
N LEU A 98 -5.66 -0.55 -10.62
CA LEU A 98 -4.93 -1.73 -10.15
C LEU A 98 -4.17 -1.35 -8.88
N HIS A 99 -4.54 -1.93 -7.75
CA HIS A 99 -3.92 -1.62 -6.47
C HIS A 99 -2.81 -2.61 -6.09
N ASP A 100 -1.85 -2.13 -5.29
CA ASP A 100 -0.80 -2.91 -4.64
C ASP A 100 -0.08 -3.86 -5.62
N ARG A 101 0.52 -3.29 -6.67
CA ARG A 101 1.18 -4.04 -7.76
C ARG A 101 2.68 -4.16 -7.49
N ALA A 102 3.25 -5.34 -7.68
CA ALA A 102 4.69 -5.53 -7.58
C ALA A 102 5.40 -4.98 -8.82
N LEU A 103 6.50 -4.27 -8.59
CA LEU A 103 7.48 -4.03 -9.63
C LEU A 103 8.39 -5.25 -9.78
N PRO A 104 8.44 -5.87 -10.97
CA PRO A 104 9.40 -6.92 -11.27
C PRO A 104 10.83 -6.49 -10.91
N ARG A 105 11.65 -7.43 -10.44
CA ARG A 105 13.08 -7.22 -10.12
C ARG A 105 13.34 -6.31 -8.91
N SER A 106 12.32 -5.91 -8.15
CA SER A 106 12.49 -5.18 -6.90
C SER A 106 11.51 -5.64 -5.81
N ARG A 107 11.71 -5.16 -4.58
CA ARG A 107 10.74 -5.30 -3.48
C ARG A 107 9.79 -4.11 -3.37
N ALA A 108 9.78 -3.22 -4.37
CA ALA A 108 8.89 -2.08 -4.41
C ALA A 108 7.49 -2.49 -4.86
N ASN A 109 6.49 -1.80 -4.34
CA ASN A 109 5.10 -1.94 -4.69
C ASN A 109 4.57 -0.59 -5.19
N LEU A 110 3.68 -0.64 -6.17
CA LEU A 110 2.89 0.49 -6.64
C LEU A 110 1.60 0.52 -5.82
N ASP A 111 1.36 1.59 -5.08
CA ASP A 111 0.12 1.76 -4.31
C ASP A 111 -1.09 1.63 -5.24
N HIS A 112 -1.13 2.45 -6.29
CA HIS A 112 -2.18 2.46 -7.30
C HIS A 112 -1.60 2.71 -8.69
N LEU A 113 -2.03 1.90 -9.65
CA LEU A 113 -1.84 2.14 -11.08
C LEU A 113 -3.21 2.41 -11.70
N VAL A 114 -3.35 3.57 -12.32
CA VAL A 114 -4.63 4.05 -12.85
C VAL A 114 -4.51 4.25 -14.35
N ILE A 115 -5.38 3.60 -15.11
CA ILE A 115 -5.45 3.70 -16.57
C ILE A 115 -6.75 4.38 -16.94
N SER A 116 -6.67 5.52 -17.64
CA SER A 116 -7.86 6.25 -18.07
C SER A 116 -8.53 5.64 -19.29
N PRO A 117 -9.80 5.98 -19.56
CA PRO A 117 -10.49 5.61 -20.79
C PRO A 117 -9.79 6.09 -22.07
N THR A 118 -8.95 7.13 -21.98
CA THR A 118 -8.15 7.66 -23.11
C THR A 118 -6.81 6.92 -23.29
N GLY A 119 -6.52 5.93 -22.43
CA GLY A 119 -5.33 5.08 -22.54
C GLY A 119 -4.10 5.62 -21.82
N ARG A 120 -4.25 6.64 -20.97
CA ARG A 120 -3.14 7.21 -20.18
C ARG A 120 -2.94 6.48 -18.87
N VAL A 121 -1.70 6.48 -18.39
CA VAL A 121 -1.31 5.81 -17.15
C VAL A 121 -0.87 6.83 -16.12
N TYR A 122 -1.46 6.73 -14.94
CA TYR A 122 -1.13 7.53 -13.77
C TYR A 122 -0.69 6.60 -12.65
N LEU A 123 0.24 7.09 -11.83
CA LEU A 123 0.75 6.38 -10.67
C LEU A 123 0.49 7.22 -9.40
N PRO A 124 -0.74 7.16 -8.83
CA PRO A 124 -1.02 7.76 -7.53
C PRO A 124 -0.30 7.01 -6.40
N ASP A 125 0.62 7.68 -5.74
CA ASP A 125 1.35 7.21 -4.56
C ASP A 125 0.77 7.90 -3.31
N THR A 126 0.31 7.12 -2.32
CA THR A 126 -0.38 7.68 -1.16
C THR A 126 0.60 7.92 -0.02
N LYS A 127 0.73 9.18 0.41
CA LYS A 127 1.50 9.55 1.59
C LYS A 127 0.57 10.06 2.69
N ARG A 128 0.53 9.34 3.80
CA ARG A 128 -0.25 9.73 4.98
C ARG A 128 0.61 10.46 6.00
N TYR A 129 0.16 11.63 6.41
CA TYR A 129 0.76 12.43 7.48
C TYR A 129 -0.29 12.92 8.49
N SER A 130 0.16 13.42 9.64
CA SER A 130 -0.72 14.00 10.64
C SER A 130 -1.35 15.30 10.12
N SER A 131 -2.62 15.52 10.43
CA SER A 131 -3.32 16.79 10.17
C SER A 131 -2.88 17.94 11.07
N GLN A 132 -2.06 17.66 12.07
CA GLN A 132 -1.56 18.66 13.02
C GLN A 132 -0.60 19.66 12.38
N TRP A 133 0.15 19.26 11.34
CA TRP A 133 1.21 20.06 10.74
C TRP A 133 0.98 20.20 9.23
N PRO A 134 1.22 21.39 8.65
CA PRO A 134 1.02 21.61 7.23
C PRO A 134 2.14 20.96 6.40
N LEU A 135 1.85 20.69 5.13
CA LEU A 135 2.87 20.46 4.12
C LEU A 135 3.23 21.77 3.41
N THR A 136 4.52 22.01 3.27
CA THR A 136 5.06 23.18 2.56
C THR A 136 6.23 22.76 1.67
N VAL A 137 6.44 23.50 0.58
CA VAL A 137 7.66 23.40 -0.22
C VAL A 137 8.47 24.67 -0.02
N ALA A 138 9.73 24.53 0.36
CA ALA A 138 10.66 25.63 0.53
C ALA A 138 12.06 25.19 0.10
N ASN A 139 12.79 26.05 -0.62
CA ASN A 139 14.17 25.79 -1.05
C ASN A 139 14.37 24.42 -1.74
N GLY A 140 13.42 24.02 -2.60
CA GLY A 140 13.47 22.75 -3.31
C GLY A 140 13.30 21.51 -2.42
N ARG A 141 12.67 21.66 -1.24
CA ARG A 141 12.43 20.57 -0.29
C ARG A 141 10.99 20.56 0.18
N LEU A 142 10.46 19.38 0.48
CA LEU A 142 9.14 19.16 1.06
C LEU A 142 9.24 19.04 2.58
N TYR A 143 8.49 19.86 3.30
CA TYR A 143 8.44 19.85 4.76
C TYR A 143 7.05 19.48 5.28
N HIS A 144 7.00 18.68 6.34
CA HIS A 144 5.81 18.45 7.17
C HIS A 144 6.05 19.08 8.55
N GLY A 145 5.48 20.27 8.77
CA GLY A 145 5.93 21.14 9.87
C GLY A 145 7.38 21.58 9.64
N ASP A 146 8.26 21.33 10.61
CA ASP A 146 9.70 21.60 10.56
C ASP A 146 10.52 20.46 9.95
N ARG A 147 9.90 19.30 9.72
CA ARG A 147 10.60 18.09 9.28
C ARG A 147 10.69 18.02 7.76
N ASP A 148 11.92 17.98 7.25
CA ASP A 148 12.19 17.63 5.86
C ASP A 148 11.77 16.16 5.60
N VAL A 149 10.86 15.99 4.65
CA VAL A 149 10.32 14.70 4.20
C VAL A 149 10.55 14.47 2.71
N THR A 150 11.42 15.25 2.07
CA THR A 150 11.72 15.18 0.63
C THR A 150 12.09 13.78 0.18
N GLN A 151 12.96 13.10 0.93
CA GLN A 151 13.42 11.72 0.66
C GLN A 151 12.29 10.68 0.59
N ARG A 152 11.08 11.03 1.05
CA ARG A 152 9.92 10.13 0.94
C ARG A 152 9.35 10.07 -0.47
N LEU A 153 9.79 10.94 -1.37
CA LEU A 153 9.37 10.97 -2.77
C LEU A 153 10.37 10.27 -3.71
N ASP A 154 11.59 9.98 -3.27
CA ASP A 154 12.67 9.42 -4.10
C ASP A 154 12.27 8.12 -4.81
N GLY A 155 11.53 7.25 -4.12
CA GLY A 155 11.07 5.96 -4.66
C GLY A 155 10.14 6.12 -5.87
N LEU A 156 9.35 7.19 -5.91
CA LEU A 156 8.32 7.40 -6.93
C LEU A 156 8.92 7.60 -8.33
N TYR A 157 10.09 8.24 -8.43
CA TYR A 157 10.78 8.39 -9.71
C TYR A 157 11.20 7.05 -10.30
N TYR A 158 11.81 6.19 -9.47
CA TYR A 158 12.21 4.85 -9.87
C TYR A 158 10.98 4.02 -10.27
N GLU A 159 9.93 4.05 -9.45
CA GLU A 159 8.70 3.30 -9.68
C GLU A 159 8.01 3.71 -10.99
N THR A 160 7.93 5.02 -11.23
CA THR A 160 7.37 5.59 -12.46
C THR A 160 8.17 5.15 -13.68
N ARG A 161 9.50 5.27 -13.63
CA ARG A 161 10.38 4.93 -14.75
C ARG A 161 10.29 3.44 -15.10
N GLU A 162 10.37 2.55 -14.11
CA GLU A 162 10.26 1.11 -14.35
C GLU A 162 8.87 0.76 -14.89
N THR A 163 7.80 1.34 -14.33
CA THR A 163 6.44 1.12 -14.83
C THR A 163 6.30 1.57 -16.28
N ALA A 164 6.82 2.75 -16.63
CA ALA A 164 6.80 3.26 -18.00
C ALA A 164 7.57 2.34 -18.96
N SER A 165 8.74 1.87 -18.55
CA SER A 165 9.54 0.91 -19.32
C SER A 165 8.79 -0.41 -19.56
N ILE A 166 8.11 -0.94 -18.54
CA ILE A 166 7.36 -2.20 -18.61
C ILE A 166 6.13 -2.06 -19.52
N LEU A 167 5.39 -0.96 -19.41
CA LEU A 167 4.16 -0.76 -20.18
C LEU A 167 4.41 -0.22 -21.59
N GLY A 168 5.60 0.33 -21.86
CA GLY A 168 5.97 0.94 -23.14
C GLY A 168 5.23 2.24 -23.41
N VAL A 169 4.75 2.93 -22.37
CA VAL A 169 4.04 4.21 -22.45
C VAL A 169 4.48 5.13 -21.30
N PRO A 170 4.39 6.47 -21.45
CA PRO A 170 4.62 7.38 -20.35
C PRO A 170 3.68 7.09 -19.17
N VAL A 171 4.20 7.21 -17.96
CA VAL A 171 3.44 7.09 -16.71
C VAL A 171 3.58 8.41 -15.97
N MET A 172 2.46 8.99 -15.57
CA MET A 172 2.43 10.25 -14.83
C MET A 172 2.40 9.99 -13.32
N PRO A 173 3.45 10.35 -12.56
CA PRO A 173 3.44 10.23 -11.12
C PRO A 173 2.53 11.28 -10.48
N LEU A 174 1.83 10.90 -9.41
CA LEU A 174 1.02 11.83 -8.62
C LEU A 174 1.14 11.49 -7.14
N VAL A 175 1.59 12.45 -6.33
CA VAL A 175 1.67 12.25 -4.88
C VAL A 175 0.35 12.66 -4.24
N VAL A 176 -0.29 11.71 -3.57
CA VAL A 176 -1.59 11.89 -2.93
C VAL A 176 -1.39 12.02 -1.42
N MET A 177 -1.58 13.22 -0.89
CA MET A 177 -1.40 13.53 0.52
C MET A 177 -2.70 13.35 1.29
N ASP A 178 -2.68 12.44 2.26
CA ASP A 178 -3.82 12.12 3.11
C ASP A 178 -3.56 12.58 4.54
N GLY A 179 -4.28 13.61 4.99
CA GLY A 179 -4.22 14.13 6.35
C GLY A 179 -3.71 15.57 6.52
N PRO A 180 -2.51 15.94 6.04
CA PRO A 180 -1.92 17.23 6.37
C PRO A 180 -2.63 18.40 5.66
N PRO A 181 -2.77 19.58 6.31
CA PRO A 181 -3.17 20.81 5.63
C PRO A 181 -2.17 21.18 4.54
N MET A 182 -2.66 21.57 3.38
CA MET A 182 -1.86 22.03 2.25
C MET A 182 -2.73 22.86 1.29
N PRO A 183 -2.15 23.63 0.35
CA PRO A 183 -2.95 24.38 -0.62
C PRO A 183 -3.89 23.47 -1.44
N GLU A 184 -5.11 23.93 -1.69
CA GLU A 184 -6.12 23.19 -2.48
C GLU A 184 -5.65 22.89 -3.91
N ASN A 185 -4.91 23.84 -4.49
CA ASN A 185 -4.28 23.68 -5.81
C ASN A 185 -3.02 22.80 -5.77
N GLY A 186 -2.75 22.10 -4.66
CA GLY A 186 -1.58 21.25 -4.51
C GLY A 186 -0.26 22.02 -4.41
N LEU A 187 0.82 21.26 -4.33
CA LEU A 187 2.20 21.71 -4.38
C LEU A 187 2.87 21.07 -5.60
N SER A 188 4.03 21.59 -5.99
CA SER A 188 4.90 20.93 -6.94
C SER A 188 6.33 20.92 -6.43
N LEU A 189 7.03 19.81 -6.65
CA LEU A 189 8.44 19.66 -6.32
C LEU A 189 9.09 18.82 -7.41
N ASP A 190 10.12 19.36 -8.07
CA ASP A 190 10.89 18.66 -9.11
C ASP A 190 10.03 18.00 -10.20
N GLY A 191 8.95 18.67 -10.59
CA GLY A 191 7.99 18.17 -11.59
C GLY A 191 6.98 17.14 -11.05
N LEU A 192 7.12 16.69 -9.81
CA LEU A 192 6.07 15.92 -9.13
C LEU A 192 4.94 16.83 -8.70
N ARG A 193 3.73 16.40 -9.01
CA ARG A 193 2.50 17.04 -8.55
C ARG A 193 2.09 16.41 -7.22
N ILE A 194 1.92 17.23 -6.20
CA ILE A 194 1.51 16.81 -4.85
C ILE A 194 0.15 17.40 -4.57
N ILE A 195 -0.86 16.57 -4.31
CA ILE A 195 -2.25 17.02 -4.16
C ILE A 195 -2.87 16.49 -2.88
N PRO A 196 -3.86 17.18 -2.31
CA PRO A 196 -4.63 16.63 -1.21
C PRO A 196 -5.52 15.49 -1.71
N ALA A 197 -5.71 14.45 -0.89
CA ALA A 197 -6.37 13.22 -1.30
C ALA A 197 -7.80 13.42 -1.82
N HIS A 198 -8.54 14.42 -1.32
CA HIS A 198 -9.91 14.69 -1.77
C HIS A 198 -9.99 15.18 -3.22
N ARG A 199 -8.92 15.81 -3.73
CA ARG A 199 -8.82 16.34 -5.10
C ARG A 199 -8.47 15.28 -6.15
N LEU A 200 -8.02 14.08 -5.74
CA LEU A 200 -7.49 13.05 -6.65
C LEU A 200 -8.36 12.79 -7.89
N ARG A 201 -9.67 12.66 -7.72
CA ARG A 201 -10.58 12.37 -8.86
C ARG A 201 -10.65 13.55 -9.83
N GLU A 202 -10.73 14.76 -9.30
CA GLU A 202 -10.84 15.98 -10.10
C GLU A 202 -9.55 16.23 -10.88
N GLU A 203 -8.40 16.06 -10.21
CA GLU A 203 -7.07 16.19 -10.82
C GLU A 203 -6.89 15.16 -11.93
N LEU A 204 -7.16 13.86 -11.68
CA LEU A 204 -7.05 12.81 -12.69
C LEU A 204 -7.92 13.11 -13.92
N ARG A 205 -9.19 13.50 -13.72
CA ARG A 205 -10.08 13.88 -14.84
C ARG A 205 -9.58 15.12 -15.58
N ALA A 206 -9.03 16.11 -14.87
CA ALA A 206 -8.55 17.34 -15.48
C ALA A 206 -7.33 17.08 -16.36
N VAL A 207 -6.32 16.36 -15.86
CA VAL A 207 -5.13 16.03 -16.63
C VAL A 207 -5.45 15.10 -17.81
N ASP A 208 -6.44 14.22 -17.66
CA ASP A 208 -6.87 13.34 -18.74
C ASP A 208 -7.59 14.10 -19.87
N ARG A 209 -8.35 15.14 -19.55
CA ARG A 209 -8.99 15.98 -20.58
C ARG A 209 -8.01 16.91 -21.29
N ALA A 210 -7.01 17.42 -20.57
CA ALA A 210 -6.10 18.44 -21.08
C ALA A 210 -5.14 17.92 -22.17
N CYS A 211 -4.96 16.61 -22.27
CA CYS A 211 -4.02 16.01 -23.21
C CYS A 211 -4.79 15.35 -24.37
N SER A 212 -4.33 15.54 -25.61
CA SER A 212 -5.01 15.07 -26.84
C SER A 212 -4.29 13.95 -27.58
N LEU A 213 -3.18 13.42 -27.03
CA LEU A 213 -2.43 12.36 -27.70
C LEU A 213 -3.13 11.00 -27.56
N PRO A 214 -3.26 10.22 -28.66
CA PRO A 214 -3.81 8.89 -28.61
C PRO A 214 -2.82 7.95 -27.93
N HIS A 215 -3.30 7.17 -26.97
CA HIS A 215 -2.51 6.10 -26.39
C HIS A 215 -3.18 4.76 -26.65
N ARG A 216 -2.32 3.76 -26.75
CA ARG A 216 -2.59 2.32 -26.83
C ARG A 216 -3.94 1.95 -26.20
N SER A 217 -4.68 1.04 -26.83
CA SER A 217 -5.99 0.57 -26.34
C SER A 217 -5.99 0.38 -24.80
N PRO A 218 -6.87 1.07 -24.04
CA PRO A 218 -6.91 1.00 -22.58
C PRO A 218 -7.04 -0.45 -22.07
N SER A 219 -7.80 -1.28 -22.76
CA SER A 219 -7.99 -2.69 -22.42
C SER A 219 -6.71 -3.51 -22.63
N ALA A 220 -5.97 -3.27 -23.72
CA ALA A 220 -4.68 -3.92 -23.98
C ALA A 220 -3.63 -3.48 -22.94
N LEU A 221 -3.64 -2.20 -22.55
CA LEU A 221 -2.75 -1.66 -21.54
C LEU A 221 -3.05 -2.24 -20.16
N ALA A 222 -4.33 -2.32 -19.78
CA ALA A 222 -4.78 -2.96 -18.56
C ALA A 222 -4.45 -4.45 -18.52
N HIS A 223 -4.59 -5.17 -19.64
CA HIS A 223 -4.19 -6.57 -19.75
C HIS A 223 -2.68 -6.74 -19.51
N THR A 224 -1.86 -5.91 -20.19
CA THR A 224 -0.40 -5.91 -20.02
C THR A 224 -0.02 -5.60 -18.56
N ALA A 225 -0.59 -4.57 -17.97
CA ALA A 225 -0.33 -4.20 -16.57
C ALA A 225 -0.69 -5.33 -15.59
N ARG A 226 -1.82 -6.02 -15.78
CA ARG A 226 -2.20 -7.15 -14.93
C ARG A 226 -1.21 -8.31 -15.00
N ARG A 227 -0.64 -8.56 -16.19
CA ARG A 227 0.30 -9.64 -16.45
C ARG A 227 1.71 -9.33 -15.94
N GLU A 228 2.24 -8.17 -16.32
CA GLU A 228 3.64 -7.80 -16.07
C GLU A 228 3.88 -7.26 -14.66
N LEU A 229 2.87 -6.64 -14.05
CA LEU A 229 2.96 -6.05 -12.71
C LEU A 229 2.04 -6.82 -11.78
N PRO A 230 2.31 -8.06 -11.33
CA PRO A 230 1.36 -8.88 -10.57
C PRO A 230 0.96 -8.24 -9.22
N ALA A 231 -0.10 -8.72 -8.57
CA ALA A 231 -0.43 -8.25 -7.21
C ALA A 231 0.75 -8.54 -6.26
N TYR A 232 1.13 -7.59 -5.40
CA TYR A 232 2.34 -7.70 -4.58
C TYR A 232 2.31 -8.92 -3.65
N THR A 233 1.16 -9.22 -3.08
CA THR A 233 0.95 -10.42 -2.23
C THR A 233 1.00 -11.76 -3.00
N GLN A 234 1.00 -11.71 -4.34
CA GLN A 234 1.22 -12.85 -5.23
C GLN A 234 2.66 -12.89 -5.78
N GLY A 235 3.25 -11.72 -6.05
CA GLY A 235 4.58 -11.54 -6.64
C GLY A 235 5.76 -11.61 -5.67
N ALA A 236 5.56 -11.49 -4.35
CA ALA A 236 6.62 -11.56 -3.33
C ALA A 236 7.29 -12.94 -3.15
N ARG A 237 7.17 -13.83 -4.14
CA ARG A 237 7.89 -15.09 -4.25
C ARG A 237 8.96 -15.00 -5.33
N ARG A 238 9.93 -14.08 -5.22
CA ARG A 238 11.24 -14.17 -5.89
C ARG A 238 12.28 -13.48 -5.01
#